data_AF-A0A0F9N095-F1
#
_entry.id   AF-A0A0F9N095-F1
#
_cell.length_a   1.000
_cell.length_b   1.000
_cell.length_c   1.000
_cell.angle_alpha   90.00
_cell.angle_beta   90.00
_cell.angle_gamma   90.00
#
_symmetry.space_group_name_H-M   'P 1'
#
loop_
_entity.id
_entity.type
_entity.pdbx_description
1 polymer ?
#
loop_
_entity_poly.entity_id
_entity_poly.type
_entity_poly.pdbx_seq_one_letter_code
_entity_poly.pdbx_strand_id
1 'polypeptide(L)'
;MPYQWLKNKTLPADAPAGGAPLAELLDSTLTLKAVAADHFYIDTQQDGKNVRINSRNVTQAAGDHTAVSIKPSKSADGSGGITGLEVSPRFQASMGGNDLRAILADPVLKAGSGDIAAQVVAVEANIDFGTSGTRTITGDVSAFS
;
A
#
# COMPACT_ATOMS: atom_id res chain seq x y z
N MET A 1 -12.26 -27.62 0.36
CA MET A 1 -11.40 -26.67 1.11
C MET A 1 -12.29 -25.93 2.10
N PRO A 2 -12.14 -26.09 3.42
CA PRO A 2 -12.95 -25.37 4.39
C PRO A 2 -12.57 -23.88 4.36
N TYR A 3 -13.57 -23.03 4.19
CA TYR A 3 -13.45 -21.58 4.11
C TYR A 3 -13.18 -20.96 5.50
N GLN A 4 -12.35 -19.91 5.54
CA GLN A 4 -12.09 -19.15 6.74
C GLN A 4 -13.17 -18.07 6.92
N TRP A 5 -13.80 -18.04 8.08
CA TRP A 5 -14.88 -17.11 8.39
C TRP A 5 -14.28 -15.72 8.65
N LEU A 6 -14.61 -14.72 7.83
CA LEU A 6 -14.49 -13.33 8.23
C LEU A 6 -15.61 -13.03 9.24
N LYS A 7 -15.35 -13.29 10.53
CA LYS A 7 -16.26 -12.89 11.60
C LYS A 7 -15.99 -11.43 11.97
N ASN A 8 -16.96 -10.57 11.65
CA ASN A 8 -17.02 -9.24 12.22
C ASN A 8 -17.11 -9.38 13.76
N LYS A 9 -16.06 -9.00 14.48
CA LYS A 9 -16.04 -9.03 15.95
C LYS A 9 -16.98 -7.92 16.41
N THR A 10 -18.24 -8.30 16.70
CA THR A 10 -19.32 -7.48 17.26
C THR A 10 -19.30 -6.02 16.79
N LEU A 11 -20.12 -5.69 15.79
CA LEU A 11 -20.37 -4.31 15.37
C LEU A 11 -20.54 -3.41 16.61
N PRO A 12 -19.90 -2.23 16.66
CA PRO A 12 -20.26 -1.22 17.64
C PRO A 12 -21.77 -1.01 17.60
N ALA A 13 -22.40 -0.75 18.76
CA ALA A 13 -23.84 -0.53 18.86
C ALA A 13 -24.35 0.62 17.94
N ASP A 14 -23.44 1.44 17.42
CA ASP A 14 -23.69 2.58 16.55
C ASP A 14 -23.52 2.30 15.05
N ALA A 15 -23.42 1.04 14.63
CA ALA A 15 -23.48 0.70 13.19
C ALA A 15 -24.83 1.21 12.62
N PRO A 16 -24.82 2.12 11.62
CA PRO A 16 -26.05 2.74 11.14
C PRO A 16 -27.08 1.67 10.77
N ALA A 17 -28.29 1.79 11.31
CA ALA A 17 -29.41 0.92 10.96
C ALA A 17 -29.71 1.08 9.46
N GLY A 18 -29.12 0.20 8.63
CA GLY A 18 -29.15 0.27 7.17
C GLY A 18 -27.80 0.37 6.46
N GLY A 19 -26.67 0.28 7.16
CA GLY A 19 -25.33 0.37 6.56
C GLY A 19 -24.98 -0.79 5.62
N ALA A 20 -24.48 -0.46 4.42
CA ALA A 20 -23.95 -1.43 3.46
C ALA A 20 -22.90 -2.35 4.11
N PRO A 21 -22.79 -3.63 3.68
CA PRO A 21 -21.87 -4.59 4.28
C PRO A 21 -20.41 -4.12 4.17
N LEU A 22 -19.69 -4.09 5.30
CA LEU A 22 -18.26 -3.75 5.38
C LEU A 22 -17.36 -4.80 4.71
N ALA A 23 -17.90 -5.99 4.46
CA ALA A 23 -17.29 -7.02 3.63
C ALA A 23 -18.38 -7.62 2.72
N GLU A 24 -18.19 -7.52 1.40
CA GLU A 24 -19.13 -8.05 0.41
C GLU A 24 -18.42 -9.08 -0.47
N LEU A 25 -19.01 -10.26 -0.62
CA LEU A 25 -18.57 -11.27 -1.58
C LEU A 25 -19.58 -11.29 -2.73
N LEU A 26 -19.20 -10.75 -3.89
CA LEU A 26 -20.02 -10.73 -5.10
C LEU A 26 -19.23 -11.38 -6.24
N ASP A 27 -19.80 -12.37 -6.91
CA ASP A 27 -19.19 -13.04 -8.07
C ASP A 27 -17.72 -13.47 -7.84
N SER A 28 -17.42 -13.99 -6.65
CA SER A 28 -16.07 -14.39 -6.19
C SER A 28 -15.09 -13.26 -5.89
N THR A 29 -15.56 -12.01 -5.85
CA THR A 29 -14.76 -10.84 -5.45
C THR A 29 -15.09 -10.46 -4.01
N LEU A 30 -14.09 -10.49 -3.12
CA LEU A 30 -14.21 -9.97 -1.76
C LEU A 30 -13.87 -8.47 -1.77
N THR A 31 -14.85 -7.64 -1.43
CA THR A 31 -14.69 -6.19 -1.26
C THR A 31 -14.72 -5.86 0.22
N LEU A 32 -13.68 -5.21 0.74
CA LEU A 32 -13.66 -4.63 2.08
C LEU A 32 -13.96 -3.13 1.97
N LYS A 33 -14.95 -2.64 2.71
CA LYS A 33 -15.43 -1.26 2.67
C LYS A 33 -15.18 -0.59 4.02
N ALA A 34 -14.76 0.67 4.00
CA ALA A 34 -14.78 1.55 5.16
C ALA A 34 -16.06 2.40 5.16
N VAL A 35 -16.48 2.88 6.33
CA VAL A 35 -17.61 3.81 6.45
C VAL A 35 -17.22 5.14 5.78
N ALA A 36 -18.19 5.86 5.19
CA ALA A 36 -17.93 7.17 4.62
C ALA A 36 -17.32 8.11 5.67
N ALA A 37 -16.25 8.83 5.28
CA ALA A 37 -15.42 9.68 6.15
C ALA A 37 -14.57 8.95 7.20
N ASP A 38 -14.46 7.62 7.14
CA ASP A 38 -13.57 6.82 7.99
C ASP A 38 -12.46 6.13 7.16
N HIS A 39 -11.38 5.75 7.81
CA HIS A 39 -10.24 5.10 7.17
C HIS A 39 -10.35 3.57 7.27
N PHE A 40 -9.98 2.88 6.19
CA PHE A 40 -9.72 1.44 6.29
C PHE A 40 -8.45 1.23 7.11
N TYR A 41 -8.64 0.85 8.37
CA TYR A 41 -7.55 0.62 9.33
C TYR A 41 -7.24 -0.86 9.45
N ILE A 42 -6.00 -1.24 9.12
CA ILE A 42 -5.47 -2.58 9.38
C ILE A 42 -4.67 -2.52 10.67
N ASP A 43 -5.29 -2.93 11.79
CA ASP A 43 -4.61 -3.09 13.07
C ASP A 43 -4.09 -4.52 13.23
N THR A 44 -2.77 -4.72 13.19
CA THR A 44 -2.19 -5.97 13.69
C THR A 44 -1.93 -5.85 15.16
N GLN A 45 -2.91 -6.28 15.96
CA GLN A 45 -2.70 -6.46 17.39
C GLN A 45 -1.67 -7.56 17.69
N GLN A 46 -1.14 -7.47 18.91
CA GLN A 46 0.06 -8.09 19.48
C GLN A 46 0.21 -9.61 19.28
N ASP A 47 0.40 -10.06 18.05
CA ASP A 47 1.02 -11.34 17.74
C ASP A 47 2.08 -11.18 16.64
N GLY A 48 3.08 -12.06 16.67
CA GLY A 48 4.33 -11.93 15.93
C GLY A 48 4.22 -12.26 14.45
N LYS A 49 3.26 -11.67 13.72
CA LYS A 49 3.02 -11.95 12.30
C LYS A 49 2.84 -10.68 11.46
N ASN A 50 3.26 -10.80 10.20
CA ASN A 50 3.37 -9.68 9.28
C ASN A 50 2.04 -9.39 8.58
N VAL A 51 1.69 -8.10 8.46
CA VAL A 51 0.88 -7.61 7.32
C VAL A 51 1.73 -7.75 6.07
N ARG A 52 1.25 -8.49 5.07
CA ARG A 52 1.89 -8.57 3.76
C ARG A 52 0.90 -8.12 2.70
N ILE A 53 1.19 -7.00 2.06
CA ILE A 53 0.41 -6.54 0.92
C ILE A 53 1.02 -7.18 -0.33
N ASN A 54 0.30 -8.15 -0.90
CA ASN A 54 0.65 -8.95 -2.07
C ASN A 54 1.98 -9.74 -2.01
N SER A 55 2.00 -10.78 -1.18
CA SER A 55 2.98 -11.88 -1.24
C SER A 55 2.41 -13.04 -2.06
N ARG A 56 2.65 -13.04 -3.38
CA ARG A 56 2.15 -14.08 -4.29
C ARG A 56 3.29 -14.71 -5.08
N ASN A 57 3.19 -16.03 -5.29
CA ASN A 57 3.97 -16.73 -6.31
C ASN A 57 3.15 -16.74 -7.61
N VAL A 58 3.66 -16.14 -8.67
CA VAL A 58 3.00 -16.09 -9.98
C VAL A 58 3.54 -17.23 -10.84
N THR A 59 2.63 -18.01 -11.43
CA THR A 59 2.98 -19.15 -12.30
C THR A 59 2.60 -18.92 -13.77
N GLN A 60 1.92 -17.80 -14.07
CA GLN A 60 1.58 -17.45 -15.45
C GLN A 60 2.85 -17.03 -16.21
N ALA A 61 2.97 -17.51 -17.45
CA ALA A 61 4.12 -17.22 -18.33
C ALA A 61 4.05 -15.83 -19.00
N ALA A 62 2.92 -15.12 -18.89
CA ALA A 62 2.70 -13.83 -19.51
C ALA A 62 1.78 -12.95 -18.65
N GLY A 63 1.93 -11.64 -18.78
CA GLY A 63 1.17 -10.62 -18.06
C GLY A 63 2.03 -9.86 -17.05
N ASP A 64 1.75 -8.56 -16.92
CA ASP A 64 2.41 -7.71 -15.91
C ASP A 64 1.70 -7.85 -14.57
N HIS A 65 2.47 -7.83 -13.49
CA HIS A 65 1.95 -7.96 -12.14
C HIS A 65 2.38 -6.79 -11.26
N THR A 66 1.40 -6.04 -10.77
CA THR A 66 1.62 -4.97 -9.79
C THR A 66 1.13 -5.44 -8.41
N ALA A 67 2.01 -5.35 -7.40
CA ALA A 67 1.67 -5.72 -6.03
C ALA A 67 0.95 -4.57 -5.29
N VAL A 68 1.59 -3.41 -5.20
CA VAL A 68 1.00 -2.23 -4.54
C VAL A 68 1.11 -1.05 -5.49
N SER A 69 0.02 -0.29 -5.61
CA SER A 69 0.00 0.96 -6.35
C SER A 69 -0.70 2.03 -5.52
N ILE A 70 0.00 3.14 -5.28
CA ILE A 70 -0.52 4.27 -4.51
C ILE A 70 -0.57 5.47 -5.46
N LYS A 71 -1.78 5.92 -5.80
CA LYS A 71 -2.03 6.99 -6.77
C LYS A 71 -3.08 8.00 -6.26
N PRO A 72 -2.85 8.66 -5.12
CA PRO A 72 -3.76 9.70 -4.67
C PRO A 72 -3.80 10.85 -5.69
N SER A 73 -4.99 11.38 -5.91
CA SER A 73 -5.23 12.51 -6.82
C SER A 73 -6.21 13.47 -6.19
N LYS A 74 -5.94 14.76 -6.32
CA LYS A 74 -6.82 15.84 -5.87
C LYS A 74 -7.33 16.57 -7.11
N SER A 75 -8.64 16.65 -7.23
CA SER A 75 -9.33 17.23 -8.39
C SER A 75 -9.91 18.62 -8.14
N ALA A 76 -9.73 19.18 -6.94
CA ALA A 76 -10.24 20.48 -6.55
C ALA A 76 -9.11 21.37 -6.02
N ASP A 77 -9.14 22.66 -6.33
CA ASP A 77 -8.13 23.63 -5.88
C ASP A 77 -8.26 23.95 -4.38
N GLY A 78 -7.15 24.34 -3.73
CA GLY A 78 -7.13 24.76 -2.33
C GLY A 78 -5.90 24.25 -1.54
N SER A 79 -5.86 24.54 -0.23
CA SER A 79 -4.67 24.39 0.63
C SER A 79 -4.27 22.96 1.05
N GLY A 80 -5.07 21.94 0.72
CA GLY A 80 -4.73 20.55 1.09
C GLY A 80 -3.53 19.97 0.33
N GLY A 81 -2.62 19.32 1.04
CA GLY A 81 -1.49 18.56 0.48
C GLY A 81 -1.85 17.13 0.07
N ILE A 82 -0.96 16.48 -0.68
CA ILE A 82 -1.05 15.05 -1.02
C ILE A 82 0.23 14.38 -0.54
N THR A 83 0.08 13.34 0.29
CA THR A 83 1.17 12.44 0.65
C THR A 83 0.86 11.08 0.05
N GLY A 84 1.73 10.59 -0.83
CA GLY A 84 1.57 9.27 -1.46
C GLY A 84 1.95 8.14 -0.53
N LEU A 85 3.15 8.19 0.03
CA LEU A 85 3.67 7.20 0.96
C LEU A 85 4.48 7.93 2.03
N GLU A 86 4.13 7.70 3.29
CA GLU A 86 4.91 8.15 4.44
C GLU A 86 5.31 6.93 5.26
N VAL A 87 6.60 6.76 5.52
CA VAL A 87 7.14 5.62 6.27
C VAL A 87 8.10 6.13 7.33
N SER A 88 7.64 6.07 8.59
CA SER A 88 8.32 6.71 9.71
C SER A 88 8.44 5.77 10.92
N PRO A 89 9.09 4.59 10.78
CA PRO A 89 9.30 3.70 11.92
C PRO A 89 10.26 4.36 12.92
N ARG A 90 10.02 4.12 14.22
CA ARG A 90 10.82 4.71 15.30
C ARG A 90 10.89 3.80 16.51
N PHE A 91 12.00 3.87 17.25
CA PHE A 91 12.01 3.50 18.66
C PHE A 91 11.48 4.65 19.50
N GLN A 92 10.75 4.34 20.58
CA GLN A 92 10.35 5.37 21.54
C GLN A 92 11.55 5.84 22.36
N ALA A 93 11.42 7.00 22.99
CA ALA A 93 12.45 7.52 23.89
C ALA A 93 12.82 6.45 24.93
N SER A 94 14.13 6.31 25.17
CA SER A 94 14.71 5.35 26.12
C SER A 94 14.54 3.86 25.76
N MET A 95 14.12 3.51 24.54
CA MET A 95 14.04 2.12 24.07
C MET A 95 15.23 1.77 23.16
N GLY A 96 15.75 0.54 23.30
CA GLY A 96 16.74 -0.04 22.39
C GLY A 96 16.13 -1.09 21.45
N GLY A 97 16.80 -1.37 20.34
CA GLY A 97 16.43 -2.42 19.40
C GLY A 97 17.58 -2.75 18.44
N ASN A 98 17.48 -3.86 17.72
CA ASN A 98 18.56 -4.35 16.86
C ASN A 98 18.54 -3.69 15.48
N ASP A 99 17.37 -3.63 14.84
CA ASP A 99 17.22 -3.14 13.47
C ASP A 99 16.02 -2.20 13.36
N LEU A 100 16.18 -1.10 12.62
CA LEU A 100 15.10 -0.19 12.23
C LEU A 100 15.24 0.07 10.73
N ARG A 101 14.21 -0.27 9.96
CA ARG A 101 14.24 -0.14 8.50
C ARG A 101 12.92 0.45 8.02
N ALA A 102 12.98 1.61 7.37
CA ALA A 102 11.81 2.26 6.78
C ALA A 102 11.46 1.61 5.44
N ILE A 103 12.36 1.68 4.47
CA ILE A 103 12.17 1.10 3.14
C ILE A 103 13.37 0.22 2.84
N LEU A 104 13.11 -1.02 2.40
CA LEU A 104 14.11 -1.92 1.84
C LEU A 104 13.77 -2.18 0.39
N ALA A 105 14.68 -1.83 -0.52
CA ALA A 105 14.67 -2.33 -1.89
C ALA A 105 15.71 -3.44 -1.99
N ASP A 106 15.27 -4.70 -1.94
CA ASP A 106 16.12 -5.88 -2.00
C ASP A 106 15.56 -6.87 -3.04
N PRO A 107 15.75 -6.59 -4.35
CA PRO A 107 15.34 -7.52 -5.38
C PRO A 107 16.21 -8.78 -5.29
N VAL A 108 15.59 -9.90 -4.92
CA VAL A 108 16.27 -11.20 -4.86
C VAL A 108 15.99 -11.98 -6.14
N LEU A 109 17.01 -12.12 -6.99
CA LEU A 109 16.96 -12.95 -8.19
C LEU A 109 17.33 -14.39 -7.82
N LYS A 110 16.35 -15.29 -7.77
CA LYS A 110 16.58 -16.72 -7.51
C LYS A 110 16.49 -17.48 -8.82
N ALA A 111 17.59 -18.09 -9.29
CA ALA A 111 17.57 -18.87 -10.52
C ALA A 111 18.47 -20.11 -10.44
N GLY A 112 18.01 -21.21 -11.06
CA GLY A 112 18.84 -22.36 -11.44
C GLY A 112 19.34 -22.29 -12.90
N SER A 113 18.70 -21.49 -13.75
CA SER A 113 19.08 -21.08 -15.12
C SER A 113 18.15 -19.95 -15.63
N GLY A 114 18.48 -19.26 -16.72
CA GLY A 114 17.64 -18.26 -17.40
C GLY A 114 18.19 -16.83 -17.38
N ASP A 115 17.87 -16.04 -18.41
CA ASP A 115 18.36 -14.67 -18.60
C ASP A 115 17.29 -13.60 -18.32
N ILE A 116 17.71 -12.45 -17.81
CA ILE A 116 16.88 -11.23 -17.73
C ILE A 116 17.24 -10.34 -18.91
N ALA A 117 16.36 -10.28 -19.90
CA ALA A 117 16.66 -9.63 -21.18
C ALA A 117 16.50 -8.09 -21.18
N ALA A 118 15.83 -7.53 -20.17
CA ALA A 118 15.46 -6.10 -20.15
C ALA A 118 16.16 -5.33 -19.02
N GLN A 119 15.58 -5.30 -17.82
CA GLN A 119 16.12 -4.53 -16.71
C GLN A 119 15.69 -5.06 -15.35
N VAL A 120 16.51 -4.79 -14.34
CA VAL A 120 16.16 -4.93 -12.92
C VAL A 120 16.38 -3.57 -12.28
N VAL A 121 15.29 -2.95 -11.82
CA VAL A 121 15.32 -1.64 -11.18
C VAL A 121 14.82 -1.80 -9.75
N ALA A 122 15.70 -1.54 -8.77
CA ALA A 122 15.36 -1.69 -7.35
C ALA A 122 14.58 -0.46 -6.83
N VAL A 123 14.98 0.73 -7.26
CA VAL A 123 14.32 2.00 -6.96
C VAL A 123 14.42 2.88 -8.20
N GLU A 124 13.29 3.45 -8.61
CA GLU A 124 13.21 4.47 -9.65
C GLU A 124 12.43 5.65 -9.09
N ALA A 125 12.96 6.85 -9.23
CA ALA A 125 12.31 8.09 -8.82
C ALA A 125 12.31 9.05 -10.00
N ASN A 126 11.13 9.28 -10.58
CA ASN A 126 10.94 10.17 -11.71
C ASN A 126 10.03 11.32 -11.30
N ILE A 127 10.44 12.54 -11.68
CA ILE A 127 9.63 13.75 -11.53
C ILE A 127 9.15 14.12 -12.93
N ASP A 128 7.88 13.84 -13.20
CA ASP A 128 7.22 14.09 -14.49
C ASP A 128 6.03 15.04 -14.31
N PHE A 129 5.84 15.94 -15.27
CA PHE A 129 4.78 16.93 -15.32
C PHE A 129 3.59 16.51 -16.18
N GLY A 130 3.69 15.39 -16.91
CA GLY A 130 2.58 14.66 -17.53
C GLY A 130 1.82 15.37 -18.67
N THR A 131 2.05 16.67 -18.92
CA THR A 131 1.48 17.48 -20.00
C THR A 131 2.36 18.72 -20.28
N SER A 132 2.25 19.32 -21.46
CA SER A 132 2.88 20.61 -21.77
C SER A 132 2.17 21.75 -21.03
N GLY A 133 2.88 22.46 -20.14
CA GLY A 133 2.40 23.66 -19.46
C GLY A 133 3.45 24.25 -18.53
N THR A 134 3.31 25.54 -18.18
CA THR A 134 4.18 26.20 -17.20
C THR A 134 3.63 26.00 -15.79
N ARG A 135 4.41 25.34 -14.93
CA ARG A 135 4.15 25.28 -13.48
C ARG A 135 5.30 25.95 -12.74
N THR A 136 4.98 26.84 -11.81
CA THR A 136 5.97 27.46 -10.93
C THR A 136 6.00 26.67 -9.62
N ILE A 137 7.17 26.12 -9.28
CA ILE A 137 7.43 25.56 -7.96
C ILE A 137 8.31 26.57 -7.22
N THR A 138 7.79 27.11 -6.12
CA THR A 138 8.48 28.12 -5.30
C THR A 138 9.38 27.52 -4.23
N GLY A 139 9.24 26.23 -3.93
CA GLY A 139 10.08 25.49 -2.98
C GLY A 139 11.08 24.56 -3.67
N ASP A 140 11.82 23.80 -2.86
CA ASP A 140 12.80 22.84 -3.36
C ASP A 140 12.12 21.64 -4.03
N VAL A 141 12.76 21.16 -5.10
CA VAL A 141 12.38 19.92 -5.78
C VAL A 141 13.52 18.94 -5.60
N SER A 142 13.27 17.87 -4.84
CA SER A 142 14.23 16.79 -4.67
C SER A 142 13.57 15.44 -4.82
N ALA A 143 14.21 14.56 -5.61
CA ALA A 143 13.83 13.15 -5.69
C ALA A 143 14.34 12.37 -4.46
N PHE A 144 15.46 12.81 -3.87
CA PHE A 144 16.06 12.25 -2.67
C PHE A 144 16.75 13.38 -1.89
N SER A 145 16.38 13.55 -0.62
CA SER A 145 16.98 14.52 0.29
C SER A 145 17.53 13.84 1.53
#